data_AF-A0A9D7RJ00-F1
#
_entry.id   AF-A0A9D7RJ00-F1
#
_cell.length_a   1.000
_cell.length_b   1.000
_cell.length_c   1.000
_cell.angle_alpha   90.00
_cell.angle_beta   90.00
_cell.angle_gamma   90.00
#
_symmetry.space_group_name_H-M   'P 1'
#
loop_
_entity.id
_entity.type
_entity.pdbx_description
1 polymer ?
#
loop_
_entity_poly.entity_id
_entity_poly.type
_entity_poly.pdbx_seq_one_letter_code
_entity_poly.pdbx_strand_id
1 'polypeptide(L)'
;MFFGTRNGLVHFNPLNDAPLKNRPKVILLEFSAKKQNRDSVEKAARQGTVRLPHKSNSIVFRFLGIEYSNPLETKLLYKIEPIEKEWTTLSNAQGRVQYANLNPGHYTLRLKAMSADDTPGESPTGKAGLDRS
;
A
#
# COMPACT_ATOMS: atom_id res chain seq x y z
N MET A 1 -21.30 -10.80 26.06
CA MET A 1 -21.75 -9.45 26.46
C MET A 1 -22.83 -8.99 25.48
N PHE A 2 -23.90 -8.35 25.94
CA PHE A 2 -24.98 -7.86 25.06
C PHE A 2 -25.09 -6.33 25.19
N PHE A 3 -25.22 -5.64 24.06
CA PHE A 3 -25.40 -4.19 23.97
C PHE A 3 -26.71 -3.88 23.24
N GLY A 4 -27.56 -3.05 23.86
CA GLY A 4 -28.79 -2.56 23.23
C GLY A 4 -28.51 -1.32 22.36
N THR A 5 -29.01 -1.32 21.13
CA THR A 5 -28.94 -0.17 20.21
C THR A 5 -30.34 0.26 19.78
N ARG A 6 -30.46 1.43 19.14
CA ARG A 6 -31.73 1.94 18.59
C ARG A 6 -32.39 1.03 17.55
N ASN A 7 -31.64 0.06 17.01
CA ASN A 7 -32.10 -0.89 15.98
C ASN A 7 -32.07 -2.36 16.47
N GLY A 8 -31.91 -2.63 17.77
CA GLY A 8 -31.96 -3.98 18.34
C GLY A 8 -30.79 -4.33 19.26
N LEU A 9 -30.74 -5.60 19.68
CA LEU A 9 -29.72 -6.16 20.59
C LEU A 9 -28.54 -6.73 19.80
N VAL A 10 -27.34 -6.26 20.09
CA VAL A 10 -26.07 -6.81 19.59
C VAL A 10 -25.46 -7.69 20.67
N HIS A 11 -25.10 -8.93 20.33
CA HIS A 11 -24.36 -9.84 21.20
C HIS A 11 -22.90 -9.93 20.76
N PHE A 12 -21.97 -9.78 21.69
CA PHE A 12 -20.52 -9.90 21.50
C PHE A 12 -19.96 -11.02 22.40
N ASN A 13 -19.33 -12.05 21.85
CA ASN A 13 -18.77 -13.15 22.63
C ASN A 13 -17.25 -13.27 22.45
N PRO A 14 -16.46 -12.64 23.34
CA PRO A 14 -15.00 -12.55 23.19
C PRO A 14 -14.26 -13.90 23.28
N LEU A 15 -14.94 -14.98 23.67
CA LEU A 15 -14.36 -16.33 23.74
C LEU A 15 -14.57 -17.15 22.45
N ASN A 16 -15.50 -16.75 21.59
CA ASN A 16 -15.82 -17.44 20.32
C ASN A 16 -15.53 -16.58 19.08
N ASP A 17 -15.39 -15.27 19.23
CA ASP A 17 -14.92 -14.37 18.17
C ASP A 17 -13.39 -14.48 18.07
N ALA A 18 -12.91 -15.59 17.49
CA ALA A 18 -11.48 -15.72 17.17
C ALA A 18 -11.06 -14.55 16.27
N PRO A 19 -9.92 -13.88 16.52
CA PRO A 19 -9.44 -12.82 15.63
C PRO A 19 -9.35 -13.41 14.23
N LEU A 20 -10.14 -12.85 13.30
CA LEU A 20 -10.25 -13.35 11.94
C LEU A 20 -8.84 -13.33 11.35
N LYS A 21 -8.27 -14.53 11.15
CA LYS A 21 -6.90 -14.78 10.70
C LYS A 21 -6.72 -14.43 9.21
N ASN A 22 -7.24 -13.30 8.77
CA ASN A 22 -7.11 -12.77 7.42
C ASN A 22 -6.23 -11.54 7.50
N ARG A 23 -4.91 -11.75 7.39
CA ARG A 23 -3.96 -10.63 7.29
C ARG A 23 -4.34 -9.74 6.11
N PRO A 24 -4.39 -8.42 6.29
CA PRO A 24 -4.71 -7.51 5.20
C PRO A 24 -3.63 -7.60 4.12
N LYS A 25 -4.04 -7.59 2.85
CA LYS A 25 -3.15 -7.67 1.68
C LYS A 25 -3.05 -6.32 1.00
N VAL A 26 -1.87 -5.96 0.50
CA VAL A 26 -1.71 -4.78 -0.36
C VAL A 26 -1.63 -5.21 -1.82
N ILE A 27 -2.45 -4.60 -2.65
CA ILE A 27 -2.42 -4.77 -4.10
C ILE A 27 -1.94 -3.46 -4.75
N LEU A 28 -0.92 -3.55 -5.59
CA LEU A 28 -0.54 -2.47 -6.50
C LEU A 28 -1.51 -2.45 -7.68
N LEU A 29 -2.33 -1.42 -7.77
CA LEU A 29 -3.32 -1.23 -8.84
C LEU A 29 -2.70 -0.59 -10.09
N GLU A 30 -1.78 0.35 -9.90
CA GLU A 30 -1.10 1.03 -11.00
C GLU A 30 0.30 1.45 -10.58
N PHE A 31 1.22 1.35 -11.53
CA PHE A 31 2.47 2.09 -11.51
C PHE A 31 2.69 2.80 -12.86
N SER A 32 2.82 4.12 -12.83
CA SER A 32 3.11 4.92 -14.02
C SER A 32 4.27 5.89 -13.80
N ALA A 33 5.02 6.14 -14.87
CA ALA A 33 6.15 7.07 -14.90
C ALA A 33 5.99 8.04 -16.08
N LYS A 34 6.40 9.30 -15.87
CA LYS A 34 6.28 10.37 -16.87
C LYS A 34 6.93 9.98 -18.20
N LYS A 35 6.20 10.14 -19.30
CA LYS A 35 6.66 9.80 -20.67
C LYS A 35 7.10 8.34 -20.87
N GLN A 36 6.66 7.42 -20.00
CA GLN A 36 6.88 5.99 -20.19
C GLN A 36 5.57 5.27 -20.56
N ASN A 37 5.70 4.19 -21.33
CA ASN A 37 4.58 3.30 -21.59
C ASN A 37 4.21 2.58 -20.27
N ARG A 38 2.92 2.63 -19.90
CA ARG A 38 2.42 2.07 -18.64
C ARG A 38 2.61 0.56 -18.57
N ASP A 39 2.26 -0.16 -19.63
CA ASP A 39 2.33 -1.63 -19.66
C ASP A 39 3.77 -2.13 -19.49
N SER A 40 4.74 -1.45 -20.11
CA SER A 40 6.17 -1.74 -19.92
C SER A 40 6.62 -1.54 -18.47
N VAL A 41 6.20 -0.44 -17.84
CA VAL A 41 6.54 -0.10 -16.46
C VAL A 41 5.90 -1.08 -15.47
N GLU A 42 4.63 -1.43 -15.66
CA GLU A 42 3.94 -2.42 -14.84
C GLU A 42 4.54 -3.81 -14.99
N LYS A 43 4.90 -4.22 -16.22
CA LYS A 43 5.59 -5.48 -16.48
C LYS A 43 6.94 -5.54 -15.76
N ALA A 44 7.73 -4.47 -15.83
CA ALA A 44 8.99 -4.38 -15.11
C ALA A 44 8.79 -4.43 -13.58
N ALA A 45 7.74 -3.80 -13.05
CA ALA A 45 7.45 -3.84 -11.62
C ALA A 45 7.08 -5.24 -11.12
N ARG A 46 6.37 -6.01 -11.94
CA ARG A 46 6.08 -7.44 -11.66
C ARG A 46 7.35 -8.29 -11.66
N GLN A 47 8.39 -7.89 -12.39
CA GLN A 47 9.72 -8.51 -12.38
C GLN A 47 10.58 -8.06 -11.19
N GLY A 48 10.07 -7.15 -10.35
CA GLY A 48 10.67 -6.74 -9.08
C GLY A 48 11.64 -5.57 -9.15
N THR A 49 12.07 -5.14 -10.34
CA THR A 49 12.92 -3.95 -10.51
C THR A 49 12.54 -3.15 -11.74
N VAL A 50 12.26 -1.86 -11.55
CA VAL A 50 11.99 -0.94 -12.66
C VAL A 50 13.14 0.04 -12.83
N ARG A 51 13.66 0.10 -14.05
CA ARG A 51 14.66 1.09 -14.45
C ARG A 51 13.99 2.21 -15.24
N LEU A 52 14.09 3.43 -14.73
CA LEU A 52 13.50 4.61 -15.38
C LEU A 52 14.60 5.58 -15.83
N PRO A 53 14.47 6.18 -17.02
CA PRO A 53 15.41 7.21 -17.46
C PRO A 53 15.21 8.50 -16.66
N HIS A 54 16.27 9.33 -16.57
CA HIS A 54 16.26 10.55 -15.77
C HIS A 54 15.13 11.53 -16.14
N LYS A 55 14.74 11.58 -17.43
CA LYS A 55 13.63 12.41 -17.92
C LYS A 55 12.25 11.95 -17.42
N SER A 56 12.15 10.75 -16.86
CA SER A 56 10.95 10.10 -16.34
C SER A 56 10.90 10.09 -14.82
N ASN A 57 11.35 11.17 -14.19
CA ASN A 57 11.50 11.34 -12.75
C ASN A 57 10.21 11.66 -11.97
N SER A 58 9.05 11.56 -12.62
CA SER A 58 7.76 11.70 -11.93
C SER A 58 7.02 10.39 -11.99
N ILE A 59 6.76 9.80 -10.82
CA ILE A 59 6.17 8.48 -10.67
C ILE A 59 4.89 8.55 -9.84
N VAL A 60 3.92 7.73 -10.21
CA VAL A 60 2.63 7.62 -9.54
C VAL A 60 2.36 6.15 -9.23
N PHE A 61 1.99 5.90 -7.99
CA PHE A 61 1.53 4.59 -7.54
C PHE A 61 0.08 4.68 -7.09
N ARG A 62 -0.74 3.71 -7.52
CA ARG A 62 -2.06 3.45 -6.94
C ARG A 62 -2.09 2.09 -6.31
N PHE A 63 -2.64 1.99 -5.11
CA PHE A 63 -2.68 0.74 -4.36
C PHE A 63 -3.93 0.66 -3.48
N LEU A 64 -4.28 -0.58 -3.14
CA LEU A 64 -5.45 -0.94 -2.37
C LEU A 64 -5.05 -1.94 -1.28
N GLY A 65 -5.31 -1.60 -0.02
CA GLY A 65 -5.35 -2.54 1.08
C GLY A 65 -6.67 -3.29 1.05
N ILE A 66 -6.61 -4.62 1.02
CA ILE A 66 -7.79 -5.49 1.06
C ILE A 66 -7.75 -6.28 2.35
N GLU A 67 -8.80 -6.12 3.13
CA GLU A 67 -9.13 -6.97 4.27
C GLU A 67 -10.59 -7.37 4.17
N TYR A 68 -10.85 -8.67 4.12
CA TYR A 68 -12.22 -9.17 3.93
C TYR A 68 -13.08 -9.03 5.19
N SER A 69 -12.43 -9.01 6.36
CA SER A 69 -13.08 -8.99 7.65
C SER A 69 -13.60 -7.59 8.01
N ASN A 70 -12.80 -6.56 7.77
CA ASN A 70 -13.14 -5.19 8.15
C ASN A 70 -12.48 -4.14 7.22
N PRO A 71 -12.95 -4.02 5.97
CA PRO A 71 -12.28 -3.20 4.95
C PRO A 71 -12.29 -1.70 5.25
N LEU A 72 -13.22 -1.21 6.08
CA LEU A 72 -13.33 0.21 6.44
C LEU A 72 -12.32 0.62 7.51
N GLU A 73 -11.83 -0.31 8.31
CA GLU A 73 -10.85 -0.03 9.37
C GLU A 73 -9.42 -0.37 8.97
N THR A 74 -9.22 -0.91 7.75
CA THR A 74 -7.89 -1.17 7.21
C THR A 74 -7.15 0.14 6.97
N LYS A 75 -6.02 0.31 7.64
CA LYS A 75 -5.10 1.43 7.43
C LYS A 75 -4.01 1.04 6.46
N LEU A 76 -3.65 1.96 5.60
CA LEU A 76 -2.64 1.74 4.57
C LEU A 76 -1.47 2.69 4.81
N LEU A 77 -0.29 2.14 4.99
CA LEU A 77 0.93 2.87 5.29
C LEU A 77 1.89 2.74 4.12
N TYR A 78 2.60 3.82 3.81
CA TYR A 78 3.63 3.82 2.80
C TYR A 78 4.86 4.60 3.26
N LYS A 79 5.99 4.31 2.63
CA LYS A 79 7.18 5.17 2.65
C LYS A 79 8.04 4.90 1.43
N ILE A 80 8.79 5.90 0.97
CA ILE A 80 9.84 5.72 -0.04
C ILE A 80 11.23 5.92 0.56
N GLU A 81 12.05 4.88 0.52
CA GLU A 81 13.46 4.97 0.91
C GLU A 81 14.29 5.45 -0.28
N PRO A 82 15.25 6.38 -0.11
CA PRO A 82 15.73 6.95 1.16
C PRO A 82 15.11 8.31 1.56
N ILE A 83 14.03 8.76 0.91
CA ILE A 83 13.46 10.11 1.12
C ILE A 83 12.76 10.21 2.49
N GLU A 84 11.95 9.21 2.82
CA GLU A 84 11.13 9.17 4.02
C GLU A 84 11.71 8.16 5.03
N LYS A 85 11.92 8.62 6.27
CA LYS A 85 12.38 7.76 7.38
C LYS A 85 11.21 7.05 8.06
N GLU A 86 10.13 7.79 8.29
CA GLU A 86 8.92 7.34 8.97
C GLU A 86 7.84 6.87 7.99
N TRP A 87 6.94 6.02 8.46
CA TRP A 87 5.76 5.59 7.69
C TRP A 87 4.71 6.69 7.66
N THR A 88 4.11 6.91 6.49
CA THR A 88 2.95 7.79 6.32
C THR A 88 1.68 6.95 6.23
N THR A 89 0.72 7.23 7.11
CA THR A 89 -0.59 6.56 7.12
C THR A 89 -1.57 7.30 6.23
N LEU A 90 -2.22 6.57 5.32
CA LEU A 90 -3.33 7.04 4.52
C LEU A 90 -4.63 6.86 5.30
N SER A 91 -5.56 7.81 5.12
CA SER A 91 -6.86 7.82 5.78
C SER A 91 -7.77 6.68 5.35
N ASN A 92 -7.55 6.12 4.16
CA ASN A 92 -8.41 5.10 3.56
C ASN A 92 -7.60 3.85 3.18
N ALA A 93 -8.29 2.73 2.98
CA ALA A 93 -7.75 1.51 2.41
C ALA A 93 -7.28 1.65 0.94
N GLN A 94 -7.45 2.83 0.32
CA GLN A 94 -6.97 3.15 -1.03
C GLN A 94 -5.99 4.31 -0.98
N GLY A 95 -4.91 4.20 -1.75
CA GLY A 95 -3.84 5.19 -1.80
C GLY A 95 -3.44 5.56 -3.22
N ARG A 96 -3.24 6.87 -3.44
CA ARG A 96 -2.51 7.40 -4.60
C ARG A 96 -1.36 8.23 -4.08
N VAL A 97 -0.14 7.81 -4.38
CA VAL A 97 1.08 8.53 -3.99
C VAL A 97 1.82 8.94 -5.25
N GLN A 98 2.25 10.20 -5.29
CA GLN A 98 2.98 10.77 -6.41
C GLN A 98 4.28 11.37 -5.89
N TYR A 99 5.38 10.99 -6.54
CA TYR A 99 6.68 11.63 -6.33
C TYR A 99 7.08 12.32 -7.63
N ALA A 100 7.24 13.64 -7.58
CA ALA A 100 7.68 14.44 -8.72
C ALA A 100 9.15 14.81 -8.55
N ASN A 101 9.83 15.00 -9.69
CA ASN A 101 11.22 15.46 -9.74
C ASN A 101 12.20 14.64 -8.88
N LEU A 102 12.06 13.32 -8.87
CA LEU A 102 13.01 12.45 -8.20
C LEU A 102 14.41 12.60 -8.80
N ASN A 103 15.40 12.78 -7.93
CA ASN A 103 16.79 12.76 -8.36
C ASN A 103 17.16 11.36 -8.88
N PRO A 104 18.16 11.24 -9.77
CA PRO A 104 18.63 9.92 -10.19
C PRO A 104 19.23 9.18 -8.97
N GLY A 105 18.84 7.91 -8.81
CA GLY A 105 19.18 7.12 -7.63
C GLY A 105 18.30 5.89 -7.48
N HIS A 106 18.54 5.13 -6.41
CA HIS A 106 17.76 3.93 -6.09
C HIS A 106 16.69 4.25 -5.05
N TYR A 107 15.46 3.85 -5.35
CA TYR A 107 14.30 4.09 -4.51
C TYR A 107 13.57 2.79 -4.21
N THR A 108 13.15 2.61 -2.95
CA THR A 108 12.33 1.47 -2.56
C THR A 108 11.03 1.98 -1.99
N LEU A 109 9.93 1.75 -2.72
CA LEU A 109 8.60 2.00 -2.19
C LEU A 109 8.22 0.82 -1.29
N ARG A 110 7.97 1.12 -0.02
CA ARG A 110 7.42 0.16 0.93
C ARG A 110 5.97 0.49 1.18
N LEU A 111 5.15 -0.54 1.19
CA LEU A 111 3.73 -0.47 1.50
C LEU A 111 3.46 -1.41 2.68
N LYS A 112 2.44 -1.11 3.49
CA LYS A 112 1.96 -1.97 4.58
C LYS A 112 0.47 -1.74 4.75
N ALA A 113 -0.31 -2.82 4.84
CA ALA A 113 -1.68 -2.74 5.32
C ALA A 113 -1.73 -3.18 6.79
N MET A 114 -2.57 -2.51 7.56
CA MET A 114 -2.81 -2.79 8.98
C MET A 114 -4.30 -2.96 9.21
N SER A 115 -4.64 -4.03 9.94
CA SER A 115 -5.99 -4.31 10.37
C SER A 115 -6.41 -3.37 11.51
N ALA A 116 -7.70 -3.35 11.82
CA ALA A 116 -8.28 -2.70 13.00
C ALA A 116 -7.58 -3.13 14.30
N ASP A 117 -7.18 -4.40 14.39
CA ASP A 117 -6.50 -4.99 15.56
C ASP A 117 -4.98 -4.71 15.61
N ASP A 118 -4.50 -3.74 14.83
CA ASP A 118 -3.08 -3.36 14.69
C ASP A 118 -2.16 -4.50 14.19
N THR A 119 -2.74 -5.57 13.63
CA THR A 119 -1.96 -6.70 13.11
C THR A 119 -1.34 -6.37 11.74
N PRO A 120 -0.02 -6.54 11.56
CA PRO A 120 0.65 -6.32 10.28
C PRO A 120 0.24 -7.32 9.19
N GLY A 121 -0.13 -6.79 8.02
CA GLY A 121 -0.23 -7.54 6.77
C GLY A 121 1.11 -7.84 6.10
N GLU A 122 1.12 -8.78 5.15
CA GLU A 122 2.26 -9.02 4.26
C GLU A 122 2.20 -8.08 3.05
N SER A 123 3.36 -7.54 2.65
CA SER A 123 3.46 -6.54 1.59
C SER A 123 4.38 -6.97 0.44
N PRO A 124 4.00 -6.72 -0.82
CA PRO A 124 4.96 -6.82 -1.92
C PRO A 124 6.02 -5.72 -1.81
N THR A 125 7.30 -6.09 -1.86
CA THR A 125 8.42 -5.14 -1.89
C THR A 125 8.80 -4.88 -3.35
N GLY A 126 8.58 -3.66 -3.84
CA GLY A 126 9.02 -3.25 -5.18
C GLY A 126 10.29 -2.38 -5.09
N LYS A 127 11.35 -2.76 -5.81
CA LYS A 127 12.56 -1.94 -5.95
C LYS A 127 12.50 -1.14 -7.25
N ALA A 128 12.88 0.12 -7.24
CA ALA A 128 13.01 0.93 -8.46
C ALA A 128 14.38 1.62 -8.47
N GLY A 129 15.07 1.60 -9.61
CA GLY A 129 16.35 2.31 -9.80
C GLY A 129 16.23 3.30 -10.94
N LEU A 130 16.61 4.56 -10.73
CA LEU A 130 16.81 5.51 -11.82
C LEU A 130 18.26 5.44 -12.29
N ASP A 131 18.44 5.30 -13.61
CA ASP A 131 19.76 5.22 -14.24
C ASP A 131 20.32 6.61 -14.60
N ARG A 132 21.66 6.70 -14.68
CA ARG A 132 22.40 7.90 -15.10
C ARG A 132 22.66 7.85 -16.62
N SER A 133 21.61 7.92 -17.44
CA SER A 133 21.75 8.05 -18.89
C SER A 133 20.97 9.24 -19.43
#